data_AF-A0A961JW91-F1
#
_entry.id   AF-A0A961JW91-F1
#
_cell.length_a   1.000
_cell.length_b   1.000
_cell.length_c   1.000
_cell.angle_alpha   90.00
_cell.angle_beta   90.00
_cell.angle_gamma   90.00
#
_symmetry.space_group_name_H-M   'P 1'
#
loop_
_entity.id
_entity.type
_entity.pdbx_description
1 polymer ?
#
loop_
_entity_poly.entity_id
_entity_poly.type
_entity_poly.pdbx_seq_one_letter_code
_entity_poly.pdbx_strand_id
1 'polypeptide(L)'
;LDDAVERTLGKTSAQKPAIVIGTQTLEQALDIDADFLLTDLCPVDVLLQRIGRLHRHKRTRPAGFEEPRAEVMLPDCGLDALSQPRFENGLGAWDNGGIQGIYTNLPALEATRREIEARGVWHIPAMNRTLVEAVTHDDALDRITHEMGWQAYYDAVLARNLAARQLGAYAAYRKDVRFHEAFRPFDDETALRTRLGAEGAIYDLPPETTGPFGLAVTRISLPAHWSKGLTGDEEVQVDCADDVLTLRVGDRGFIYDTGGLRKEPA
;
A
#
# COMPACT_ATOMS: atom_id res chain seq x y z
N LEU A 1 -11.57 1.24 13.81
CA LEU A 1 -11.89 2.03 12.60
C LEU A 1 -12.68 1.18 11.62
N ASP A 2 -12.21 -0.03 11.33
CA ASP A 2 -12.85 -1.04 10.47
C ASP A 2 -14.35 -1.22 10.74
N ASP A 3 -14.75 -1.46 11.99
CA ASP A 3 -16.17 -1.58 12.36
C ASP A 3 -17.01 -0.35 11.99
N ALA A 4 -16.42 0.85 12.08
CA ALA A 4 -17.13 2.08 11.72
C ALA A 4 -17.32 2.19 10.21
N VAL A 5 -16.32 1.76 9.44
CA VAL A 5 -16.40 1.67 7.97
C VAL A 5 -17.43 0.62 7.56
N GLU A 6 -17.43 -0.57 8.15
CA GLU A 6 -18.41 -1.62 7.85
C GLU A 6 -19.84 -1.22 8.26
N ARG A 7 -20.02 -0.55 9.40
CA ARG A 7 -21.33 0.00 9.76
C ARG A 7 -21.83 1.03 8.74
N THR A 8 -20.92 1.75 8.09
CA THR A 8 -21.24 2.80 7.14
C THR A 8 -21.51 2.27 5.73
N LEU A 9 -20.68 1.35 5.24
CA LEU A 9 -20.72 0.86 3.84
C LEU A 9 -21.07 -0.62 3.72
N GLY A 10 -21.31 -1.32 4.84
CA GLY A 10 -21.53 -2.75 4.83
C GLY A 10 -22.89 -3.17 4.28
N LYS A 11 -23.12 -4.48 4.25
CA LYS A 11 -24.35 -5.11 3.75
C LYS A 11 -25.62 -4.61 4.45
N THR A 12 -25.57 -4.39 5.75
CA THR A 12 -26.72 -3.96 6.59
C THR A 12 -26.72 -2.47 6.89
N SER A 13 -25.87 -1.68 6.21
CA SER A 13 -25.80 -0.23 6.37
C SER A 13 -27.16 0.44 6.14
N ALA A 14 -27.42 1.51 6.89
CA ALA A 14 -28.60 2.38 6.74
C ALA A 14 -28.58 3.23 5.45
N GLN A 15 -27.57 3.07 4.59
CA GLN A 15 -27.42 3.77 3.30
C GLN A 15 -27.49 5.31 3.43
N LYS A 16 -26.86 5.83 4.50
CA LYS A 16 -26.68 7.28 4.65
C LYS A 16 -25.57 7.75 3.70
N PRO A 17 -25.67 8.97 3.14
CA PRO A 17 -24.59 9.55 2.36
C PRO A 17 -23.30 9.58 3.17
N ALA A 18 -22.24 9.00 2.63
CA ALA A 18 -20.93 8.95 3.27
C ALA A 18 -19.82 8.88 2.22
N ILE A 19 -18.69 9.51 2.54
CA ILE A 19 -17.45 9.38 1.78
C ILE A 19 -16.44 8.72 2.71
N VAL A 20 -15.89 7.60 2.28
CA VAL A 20 -14.82 6.90 3.00
C VAL A 20 -13.55 7.06 2.19
N ILE A 21 -12.55 7.69 2.81
CA ILE A 21 -11.21 7.82 2.27
C ILE A 21 -10.33 6.84 3.03
N GLY A 22 -9.58 6.01 2.32
CA GLY A 22 -8.65 5.09 2.94
C GLY A 22 -7.61 4.61 1.97
N THR A 23 -6.63 3.90 2.50
CA THR A 23 -5.55 3.30 1.74
C THR A 23 -5.93 1.88 1.32
N GLN A 24 -4.95 1.12 0.83
CA GLN A 24 -5.11 -0.28 0.43
C GLN A 24 -5.70 -1.18 1.53
N THR A 25 -5.69 -0.76 2.79
CA THR A 25 -6.32 -1.50 3.89
C THR A 25 -7.82 -1.72 3.67
N LEU A 26 -8.51 -0.82 2.97
CA LEU A 26 -9.94 -0.99 2.65
C LEU A 26 -10.21 -2.16 1.67
N GLU A 27 -9.18 -2.63 0.97
CA GLU A 27 -9.27 -3.73 0.02
C GLU A 27 -9.29 -5.08 0.74
N GLN A 28 -8.74 -5.15 1.95
CA GLN A 28 -8.50 -6.39 2.67
C GLN A 28 -9.50 -6.58 3.80
N ALA A 29 -10.14 -7.75 3.80
CA ALA A 29 -11.02 -8.25 4.87
C ALA A 29 -12.31 -7.48 5.19
N LEU A 30 -12.55 -6.29 4.62
CA LEU A 30 -13.81 -5.54 4.84
C LEU A 30 -14.92 -5.94 3.85
N ASP A 31 -16.13 -6.18 4.36
CA ASP A 31 -17.33 -6.43 3.56
C ASP A 31 -18.08 -5.12 3.26
N ILE A 32 -17.46 -4.28 2.42
CA ILE A 32 -17.99 -2.96 2.05
C ILE A 32 -18.57 -2.92 0.62
N ASP A 33 -19.53 -2.04 0.43
CA ASP A 33 -20.29 -1.85 -0.82
C ASP A 33 -20.48 -0.36 -1.10
N ALA A 34 -19.69 0.15 -2.02
CA ALA A 34 -19.75 1.52 -2.49
C ALA A 34 -20.63 1.65 -3.73
N ASP A 35 -21.28 2.81 -3.85
CA ASP A 35 -22.05 3.19 -5.04
C ASP A 35 -21.14 3.75 -6.16
N PHE A 36 -19.97 4.29 -5.78
CA PHE A 36 -18.97 4.88 -6.66
C PHE A 36 -17.56 4.66 -6.10
N LEU A 37 -16.57 4.44 -6.97
CA LEU A 37 -15.18 4.25 -6.58
C LEU A 37 -14.30 5.32 -7.24
N LEU A 38 -13.61 6.12 -6.43
CA LEU A 38 -12.51 6.96 -6.89
C LEU A 38 -11.21 6.36 -6.37
N THR A 39 -10.22 6.16 -7.24
CA THR A 39 -9.01 5.46 -6.85
C THR A 39 -7.80 5.91 -7.64
N ASP A 40 -6.63 5.96 -7.02
CA ASP A 40 -5.37 6.14 -7.75
C ASP A 40 -5.12 4.95 -8.68
N LEU A 41 -4.42 5.19 -9.79
CA LEU A 41 -3.90 4.11 -10.63
C LEU A 41 -3.14 3.10 -9.76
N CYS A 42 -3.40 1.82 -10.01
CA CYS A 42 -2.72 0.72 -9.37
C CYS A 42 -2.61 -0.44 -10.35
N PRO A 43 -1.84 -1.49 -10.03
CA PRO A 43 -1.82 -2.72 -10.83
C PRO A 43 -3.24 -3.28 -10.98
N VAL A 44 -3.56 -3.85 -12.16
CA VAL A 44 -4.94 -4.24 -12.48
C VAL A 44 -5.53 -5.28 -11.54
N ASP A 45 -4.72 -6.16 -10.96
CA ASP A 45 -5.14 -7.16 -9.98
C ASP A 45 -5.61 -6.49 -8.68
N VAL A 46 -4.91 -5.46 -8.23
CA VAL A 46 -5.33 -4.59 -7.13
C VAL A 46 -6.60 -3.82 -7.49
N LEU A 47 -6.67 -3.25 -8.70
CA LEU A 47 -7.86 -2.54 -9.16
C LEU A 47 -9.10 -3.46 -9.17
N LEU A 48 -8.96 -4.70 -9.62
CA LEU A 48 -10.04 -5.70 -9.58
C LEU A 48 -10.46 -6.02 -8.14
N GLN A 49 -9.54 -6.05 -7.18
CA GLN A 49 -9.90 -6.20 -5.75
C GLN A 49 -10.72 -5.01 -5.24
N ARG A 50 -10.33 -3.78 -5.61
CA ARG A 50 -11.08 -2.54 -5.29
C ARG A 50 -12.47 -2.54 -5.94
N ILE A 51 -12.57 -2.88 -7.23
CA ILE A 51 -13.84 -3.02 -7.95
C ILE A 51 -14.74 -4.09 -7.30
N GLY A 52 -14.16 -5.11 -6.66
CA GLY A 52 -14.91 -6.09 -5.87
C GLY A 52 -15.64 -5.53 -4.63
N ARG A 53 -15.49 -4.23 -4.34
CA ARG A 53 -16.25 -3.47 -3.33
C ARG A 53 -17.21 -2.46 -3.96
N LEU A 54 -17.18 -2.27 -5.27
CA LEU A 54 -18.15 -1.47 -6.01
C LEU A 54 -19.37 -2.33 -6.32
N HIS A 55 -20.55 -1.86 -5.92
CA HIS A 55 -21.82 -2.55 -6.15
C HIS A 55 -21.84 -4.02 -5.65
N ARG A 56 -21.13 -4.29 -4.55
CA ARG A 56 -20.84 -5.64 -4.06
C ARG A 56 -22.10 -6.44 -3.67
N HIS A 57 -23.11 -5.78 -3.10
CA HIS A 57 -24.35 -6.41 -2.70
C HIS A 57 -25.52 -5.91 -3.54
N LYS A 58 -26.49 -6.79 -3.83
CA LYS A 58 -27.69 -6.41 -4.57
C LYS A 58 -28.61 -5.55 -3.69
N ARG A 59 -28.70 -4.26 -4.00
CA ARG A 59 -29.56 -3.28 -3.31
C ARG A 59 -30.01 -2.17 -4.27
N THR A 60 -31.05 -1.42 -3.90
CA THR A 60 -31.45 -0.22 -4.64
C THR A 60 -30.37 0.85 -4.51
N ARG A 61 -29.99 1.47 -5.63
CA ARG A 61 -28.99 2.54 -5.68
C ARG A 61 -29.66 3.91 -5.76
N PRO A 62 -29.05 4.97 -5.20
CA PRO A 62 -29.53 6.33 -5.37
C PRO A 62 -29.50 6.76 -6.84
N ALA A 63 -30.29 7.78 -7.19
CA ALA A 63 -30.29 8.34 -8.53
C ALA A 63 -28.90 8.90 -8.92
N GLY A 64 -28.42 8.54 -10.11
CA GLY A 64 -27.07 8.87 -10.60
C GLY A 64 -25.99 7.84 -10.26
N PHE A 65 -26.32 6.79 -9.51
CA PHE A 65 -25.40 5.71 -9.12
C PHE A 65 -25.97 4.31 -9.40
N GLU A 66 -26.93 4.22 -10.32
CA GLU A 66 -27.55 2.96 -10.73
C GLU A 66 -26.58 2.02 -11.44
N GLU A 67 -25.60 2.58 -12.14
CA GLU A 67 -24.54 1.86 -12.82
C GLU A 67 -23.23 1.91 -12.01
N PRO A 68 -22.50 0.79 -11.87
CA PRO A 68 -21.22 0.78 -11.19
C PRO A 68 -20.19 1.57 -11.99
N ARG A 69 -19.63 2.62 -11.37
CA ARG A 69 -18.57 3.45 -11.96
C ARG A 69 -17.35 3.52 -11.05
N ALA A 70 -16.20 3.30 -11.65
CA ALA A 70 -14.90 3.53 -11.05
C ALA A 70 -14.15 4.60 -11.85
N GLU A 71 -13.60 5.61 -11.18
CA GLU A 71 -12.73 6.60 -11.76
C GLU A 71 -11.31 6.40 -11.24
N VAL A 72 -10.37 6.31 -12.18
CA VAL A 72 -8.96 6.05 -11.90
C VAL A 72 -8.18 7.34 -12.12
N MET A 73 -7.56 7.84 -11.06
CA MET A 73 -6.76 9.06 -11.08
C MET A 73 -5.34 8.75 -11.56
N LEU A 74 -4.80 9.67 -12.35
CA LEU A 74 -3.43 9.65 -12.82
C LEU A 74 -2.68 10.85 -12.24
N PRO A 75 -1.38 10.72 -11.96
CA PRO A 75 -0.53 11.87 -11.65
C PRO A 75 -0.60 12.90 -12.79
N ASP A 76 -0.69 14.19 -12.44
CA ASP A 76 -0.68 15.28 -13.43
C ASP A 76 0.60 15.28 -14.28
N CYS A 77 1.70 14.78 -13.71
CA CYS A 77 2.98 14.64 -14.39
C CYS A 77 3.09 13.39 -15.29
N GLY A 78 2.06 12.55 -15.32
CA GLY A 78 2.06 11.26 -16.01
C GLY A 78 3.00 10.24 -15.36
N LEU A 79 3.02 9.02 -15.92
CA LEU A 79 3.90 7.94 -15.41
C LEU A 79 5.36 8.12 -15.82
N ASP A 80 5.64 8.86 -16.90
CA ASP A 80 7.01 9.05 -17.40
C ASP A 80 7.90 9.78 -16.39
N ALA A 81 7.35 10.77 -15.69
CA ALA A 81 8.06 11.49 -14.64
C ALA A 81 8.45 10.59 -13.44
N LEU A 82 7.81 9.42 -13.31
CA LEU A 82 8.08 8.44 -12.26
C LEU A 82 9.15 7.41 -12.65
N SER A 83 9.65 7.44 -13.89
CA SER A 83 10.79 6.62 -14.35
C SER A 83 12.14 7.08 -13.79
N GLN A 84 12.13 8.17 -13.02
CA GLN A 84 13.23 8.58 -12.14
C GLN A 84 12.82 8.23 -10.69
N PRO A 85 13.72 8.21 -9.70
CA PRO A 85 13.36 7.97 -8.30
C PRO A 85 12.51 9.10 -7.71
N ARG A 86 11.27 9.17 -8.18
CA ARG A 86 10.15 10.00 -7.78
C ARG A 86 8.99 9.10 -7.38
N PHE A 87 8.33 9.49 -6.29
CA PHE A 87 7.22 8.78 -5.71
C PHE A 87 6.01 9.71 -5.56
N GLU A 88 4.84 9.26 -6.03
CA GLU A 88 3.61 10.04 -5.99
C GLU A 88 2.41 9.10 -5.80
N ASN A 89 1.61 9.29 -4.74
CA ASN A 89 0.40 8.51 -4.44
C ASN A 89 0.57 6.98 -4.52
N GLY A 90 1.71 6.45 -4.09
CA GLY A 90 2.01 5.01 -4.15
C GLY A 90 2.68 4.54 -5.44
N LEU A 91 2.77 5.39 -6.46
CA LEU A 91 3.35 5.08 -7.76
C LEU A 91 4.82 5.47 -7.81
N GLY A 92 5.60 4.69 -8.57
CA GLY A 92 7.03 4.92 -8.74
C GLY A 92 7.83 4.50 -7.53
N ALA A 93 8.99 5.12 -7.36
CA ALA A 93 9.95 4.75 -6.33
C ALA A 93 10.73 5.95 -5.83
N TRP A 94 11.26 5.86 -4.61
CA TRP A 94 12.28 6.78 -4.10
C TRP A 94 13.60 6.03 -3.93
N ASP A 95 14.71 6.77 -3.88
CA ASP A 95 16.03 6.22 -3.57
C ASP A 95 16.45 6.59 -2.14
N ASN A 96 16.76 5.58 -1.34
CA ASN A 96 17.37 5.73 -0.01
C ASN A 96 18.41 4.61 0.20
N GLY A 97 19.37 4.50 -0.72
CA GLY A 97 20.32 3.40 -0.76
C GLY A 97 19.80 2.20 -1.57
N GLY A 98 18.94 2.48 -2.54
CA GLY A 98 18.24 1.50 -3.37
C GLY A 98 16.80 1.93 -3.65
N ILE A 99 16.26 1.43 -4.77
CA ILE A 99 14.87 1.66 -5.18
C ILE A 99 13.92 1.09 -4.12
N GLN A 100 13.05 1.94 -3.59
CA GLN A 100 11.97 1.57 -2.67
C GLN A 100 10.67 2.20 -3.15
N GLY A 101 9.56 1.50 -2.98
CA GLY A 101 8.27 1.96 -3.48
C GLY A 101 7.16 0.94 -3.22
N ILE A 102 5.93 1.38 -3.45
CA ILE A 102 4.72 0.56 -3.29
C ILE A 102 4.41 -0.11 -4.63
N TYR A 103 4.10 0.67 -5.66
CA TYR A 103 3.90 0.21 -7.02
C TYR A 103 5.05 0.66 -7.92
N THR A 104 6.14 -0.11 -7.89
CA THR A 104 7.38 0.23 -8.63
C THR A 104 7.39 -0.26 -10.07
N ASN A 105 6.50 -1.18 -10.46
CA ASN A 105 6.46 -1.73 -11.81
C ASN A 105 5.68 -0.80 -12.76
N LEU A 106 6.35 0.25 -13.25
CA LEU A 106 5.73 1.24 -14.15
C LEU A 106 5.19 0.62 -15.45
N PRO A 107 5.85 -0.33 -16.12
CA PRO A 107 5.27 -1.00 -17.29
C PRO A 107 3.91 -1.65 -17.01
N ALA A 108 3.73 -2.27 -15.84
CA ALA A 108 2.45 -2.86 -15.45
C ALA A 108 1.37 -1.80 -15.14
N LEU A 109 1.76 -0.67 -14.54
CA LEU A 109 0.85 0.47 -14.33
C LEU A 109 0.41 1.08 -15.67
N GLU A 110 1.36 1.25 -16.59
CA GLU A 110 1.10 1.74 -17.94
C GLU A 110 0.21 0.78 -18.73
N ALA A 111 0.45 -0.53 -18.63
CA ALA A 111 -0.44 -1.54 -19.19
C ALA A 111 -1.87 -1.43 -18.63
N THR A 112 -2.00 -1.21 -17.32
CA THR A 112 -3.30 -0.98 -16.67
C THR A 112 -4.00 0.27 -17.21
N ARG A 113 -3.27 1.39 -17.33
CA ARG A 113 -3.77 2.65 -17.93
C ARG A 113 -4.27 2.43 -19.37
N ARG A 114 -3.48 1.73 -20.19
CA ARG A 114 -3.85 1.41 -21.59
C ARG A 114 -5.11 0.55 -21.67
N GLU A 115 -5.30 -0.42 -20.78
CA GLU A 115 -6.53 -1.22 -20.73
C GLU A 115 -7.77 -0.39 -20.31
N ILE A 116 -7.61 0.56 -19.39
CA ILE A 116 -8.69 1.48 -18.99
C ILE A 116 -9.08 2.39 -20.18
N GLU A 117 -8.09 2.97 -20.86
CA GLU A 117 -8.35 3.87 -22.01
C GLU A 117 -8.91 3.14 -23.22
N ALA A 118 -8.43 1.92 -23.50
CA ALA A 118 -8.92 1.13 -24.61
C ALA A 118 -10.36 0.63 -24.40
N ARG A 119 -10.79 0.47 -23.13
CA ARG A 119 -12.06 -0.16 -22.77
C ARG A 119 -12.73 0.57 -21.61
N GLY A 120 -13.62 1.51 -21.93
CA GLY A 120 -14.41 2.24 -20.93
C GLY A 120 -15.44 1.40 -20.15
N VAL A 121 -15.72 0.16 -20.57
CA VAL A 121 -16.63 -0.76 -19.88
C VAL A 121 -15.98 -2.12 -19.69
N TRP A 122 -15.87 -2.56 -18.43
CA TRP A 122 -15.31 -3.86 -18.08
C TRP A 122 -16.39 -4.85 -17.66
N HIS A 123 -16.43 -6.01 -18.33
CA HIS A 123 -17.34 -7.11 -18.04
C HIS A 123 -16.66 -8.10 -17.09
N ILE A 124 -16.90 -7.92 -15.79
CA ILE A 124 -16.34 -8.75 -14.71
C ILE A 124 -17.33 -9.88 -14.37
N PRO A 125 -16.88 -11.14 -14.17
CA PRO A 125 -15.49 -11.60 -14.12
C PRO A 125 -14.89 -12.04 -15.46
N ALA A 126 -15.63 -11.96 -16.57
CA ALA A 126 -15.21 -12.49 -17.87
C ALA A 126 -13.86 -11.91 -18.35
N MET A 127 -13.58 -10.65 -18.02
CA MET A 127 -12.32 -9.96 -18.39
C MET A 127 -11.18 -10.16 -17.39
N ASN A 128 -11.41 -10.73 -16.20
CA ASN A 128 -10.40 -10.77 -15.12
C ASN A 128 -9.07 -11.36 -15.59
N ARG A 129 -9.14 -12.52 -16.26
CA ARG A 129 -7.95 -13.21 -16.74
C ARG A 129 -7.19 -12.39 -17.77
N THR A 130 -7.90 -11.89 -18.78
CA THR A 130 -7.29 -11.09 -19.85
C THR A 130 -6.64 -9.81 -19.32
N LEU A 131 -7.30 -9.13 -18.38
CA LEU A 131 -6.77 -7.93 -17.74
C LEU A 131 -5.48 -8.24 -16.96
N VAL A 132 -5.49 -9.28 -16.11
CA VAL A 132 -4.31 -9.68 -15.33
C VAL A 132 -3.17 -10.12 -16.26
N GLU A 133 -3.44 -10.96 -17.25
CA GLU A 133 -2.42 -11.42 -18.19
C GLU A 133 -1.78 -10.24 -18.96
N ALA A 134 -2.54 -9.20 -19.31
CA ALA A 134 -2.03 -8.02 -20.00
C ALA A 134 -0.96 -7.25 -19.21
N VAL A 135 -0.99 -7.32 -17.88
CA VAL A 135 -0.05 -6.59 -17.00
C VAL A 135 1.02 -7.47 -16.37
N THR A 136 0.97 -8.79 -16.59
CA THR A 136 1.95 -9.75 -16.07
C THR A 136 2.78 -10.43 -17.16
N HIS A 137 2.43 -10.26 -18.43
CA HIS A 137 3.12 -10.94 -19.52
C HIS A 137 4.43 -10.22 -19.88
N ASP A 138 5.56 -10.92 -19.70
CA ASP A 138 6.91 -10.35 -19.87
C ASP A 138 7.09 -9.65 -21.21
N ASP A 139 6.73 -10.28 -22.34
CA ASP A 139 6.86 -9.66 -23.66
C ASP A 139 6.05 -8.37 -23.81
N ALA A 140 4.91 -8.25 -23.12
CA ALA A 140 4.09 -7.05 -23.16
C ALA A 140 4.71 -5.93 -22.33
N LEU A 141 5.24 -6.25 -21.15
CA LEU A 141 5.93 -5.30 -20.28
C LEU A 141 7.24 -4.83 -20.91
N ASP A 142 7.98 -5.72 -21.56
CA ASP A 142 9.20 -5.39 -22.28
C ASP A 142 8.92 -4.42 -23.43
N ARG A 143 7.87 -4.66 -24.23
CA ARG A 143 7.46 -3.72 -25.29
C ARG A 143 7.15 -2.34 -24.73
N ILE A 144 6.34 -2.25 -23.67
CA ILE A 144 6.02 -0.98 -23.01
C ILE A 144 7.29 -0.30 -22.50
N THR A 145 8.18 -1.05 -21.86
CA THR A 145 9.45 -0.53 -21.34
C THR A 145 10.29 0.09 -22.46
N HIS A 146 10.33 -0.56 -23.62
CA HIS A 146 11.04 -0.06 -24.79
C HIS A 146 10.39 1.18 -25.41
N GLU A 147 9.08 1.14 -25.60
CA GLU A 147 8.30 2.27 -26.15
C GLU A 147 8.42 3.53 -25.30
N MET A 148 8.43 3.36 -23.97
CA MET A 148 8.49 4.47 -23.02
C MET A 148 9.93 4.91 -22.68
N GLY A 149 10.95 4.15 -23.07
CA GLY A 149 12.34 4.46 -22.73
C GLY A 149 12.69 4.24 -21.24
N TRP A 150 12.00 3.33 -20.56
CA TRP A 150 12.13 3.10 -19.11
C TRP A 150 13.09 1.97 -18.73
N GLN A 151 13.95 1.52 -19.64
CA GLN A 151 14.82 0.35 -19.43
C GLN A 151 15.67 0.48 -18.18
N ALA A 152 16.38 1.60 -18.01
CA ALA A 152 17.28 1.81 -16.87
C ALA A 152 16.55 1.74 -15.52
N TYR A 153 15.34 2.30 -15.45
CA TYR A 153 14.50 2.22 -14.26
C TYR A 153 13.99 0.81 -14.01
N TYR A 154 13.48 0.15 -15.06
CA TYR A 154 12.93 -1.19 -14.96
C TYR A 154 14.00 -2.21 -14.55
N ASP A 155 15.21 -2.10 -15.11
CA ASP A 155 16.38 -2.92 -14.73
C ASP A 155 16.74 -2.74 -13.25
N ALA A 156 16.69 -1.51 -12.75
CA ALA A 156 16.98 -1.23 -11.34
C ALA A 156 15.89 -1.81 -10.40
N VAL A 157 14.61 -1.77 -10.80
CA VAL A 157 13.51 -2.44 -10.08
C VAL A 157 13.69 -3.97 -10.12
N LEU A 158 14.03 -4.54 -11.27
CA LEU A 158 14.30 -5.97 -11.43
C LEU A 158 15.48 -6.42 -10.57
N ALA A 159 16.58 -5.68 -10.58
CA ALA A 159 17.76 -5.97 -9.75
C ALA A 159 17.42 -5.99 -8.25
N ARG A 160 16.63 -5.02 -7.79
CA ARG A 160 16.11 -4.99 -6.40
C ARG A 160 15.27 -6.23 -6.10
N ASN A 161 14.34 -6.59 -6.97
CA ASN A 161 13.46 -7.75 -6.78
C ASN A 161 14.24 -9.07 -6.76
N LEU A 162 15.26 -9.21 -7.63
CA LEU A 162 16.16 -10.36 -7.64
C LEU A 162 16.96 -10.47 -6.34
N ALA A 163 17.52 -9.36 -5.84
CA ALA A 163 18.24 -9.33 -4.56
C ALA A 163 17.32 -9.74 -3.39
N ALA A 164 16.10 -9.21 -3.35
CA ALA A 164 15.11 -9.53 -2.32
C ALA A 164 14.70 -11.02 -2.36
N ARG A 165 14.51 -11.58 -3.56
CA ARG A 165 14.22 -13.00 -3.75
C ARG A 165 15.36 -13.89 -3.27
N GLN A 166 16.61 -13.51 -3.55
CA GLN A 166 17.79 -14.25 -3.10
C GLN A 166 17.92 -14.26 -1.57
N LEU A 167 17.69 -13.12 -0.91
CA LEU A 167 17.64 -13.03 0.55
C LEU A 167 16.55 -13.93 1.14
N GLY A 168 15.34 -13.92 0.56
CA GLY A 168 14.26 -14.80 0.98
C GLY A 168 14.61 -16.29 0.83
N ALA A 169 15.36 -16.66 -0.20
CA ALA A 169 15.81 -18.05 -0.42
C ALA A 169 16.78 -18.53 0.67
N TYR A 170 17.63 -17.65 1.23
CA TYR A 170 18.50 -18.00 2.37
C TYR A 170 17.73 -18.21 3.66
N ALA A 171 16.64 -17.47 3.88
CA ALA A 171 15.77 -17.63 5.04
C ALA A 171 14.77 -18.79 4.91
N ALA A 172 14.56 -19.29 3.69
CA ALA A 172 13.58 -20.34 3.42
C ALA A 172 14.07 -21.72 3.88
N TYR A 173 13.21 -22.44 4.58
CA TYR A 173 13.46 -23.83 4.92
C TYR A 173 13.44 -24.71 3.66
N ARG A 174 14.53 -25.47 3.47
CA ARG A 174 14.68 -26.42 2.36
C ARG A 174 13.95 -27.73 2.66
N LYS A 175 12.81 -27.93 2.01
CA LYS A 175 11.96 -29.13 2.16
C LYS A 175 12.51 -30.38 1.48
N ASP A 176 13.52 -30.22 0.63
CA ASP A 176 14.16 -31.29 -0.15
C ASP A 176 15.27 -32.03 0.62
N VAL A 177 15.58 -31.59 1.84
CA VAL A 177 16.56 -32.21 2.74
C VAL A 177 15.91 -32.55 4.08
N ARG A 178 16.45 -33.55 4.80
CA ARG A 178 15.89 -33.94 6.11
C ARG A 178 16.03 -32.77 7.09
N PHE A 179 15.08 -32.64 8.01
CA PHE A 179 15.05 -31.52 8.97
C PHE A 179 16.38 -31.29 9.70
N HIS A 180 17.00 -32.33 10.25
CA HIS A 180 18.28 -32.21 10.97
C HIS A 180 19.49 -31.90 10.07
N GLU A 181 19.36 -32.08 8.75
CA GLU A 181 20.39 -31.74 7.75
C GLU A 181 20.20 -30.33 7.19
N ALA A 182 18.95 -29.84 7.15
CA ALA A 182 18.56 -28.52 6.65
C ALA A 182 18.50 -27.44 7.75
N PHE A 183 18.30 -27.83 9.02
CA PHE A 183 18.17 -26.90 10.13
C PHE A 183 19.54 -26.31 10.48
N ARG A 184 19.69 -25.01 10.20
CA ARG A 184 20.78 -24.20 10.72
C ARG A 184 20.22 -23.46 11.94
N PRO A 185 20.73 -23.69 13.17
CA PRO A 185 20.35 -22.84 14.29
C PRO A 185 20.70 -21.40 13.93
N PHE A 186 19.73 -20.51 14.09
CA PHE A 186 19.94 -19.08 13.90
C PHE A 186 20.92 -18.61 14.98
N ASP A 187 21.85 -17.72 14.63
CA ASP A 187 22.53 -16.95 15.66
C ASP A 187 21.50 -16.01 16.31
N ASP A 188 21.73 -15.64 17.58
CA ASP A 188 20.83 -14.73 18.30
C ASP A 188 20.80 -13.31 17.68
N GLU A 189 21.69 -13.02 16.72
CA GLU A 189 21.83 -11.72 16.05
C GLU A 189 21.01 -11.60 14.76
N THR A 190 20.68 -12.72 14.10
CA THR A 190 19.93 -12.72 12.83
C THR A 190 18.44 -12.86 13.10
N ALA A 191 17.76 -11.72 13.20
CA ALA A 191 16.30 -11.68 13.18
C ALA A 191 15.77 -12.20 11.84
N LEU A 192 15.40 -13.49 11.77
CA LEU A 192 14.80 -14.07 10.57
C LEU A 192 13.43 -13.44 10.31
N ARG A 193 13.23 -12.86 9.13
CA ARG A 193 11.98 -12.15 8.78
C ARG A 193 11.19 -12.93 7.73
N THR A 194 9.88 -13.03 7.95
CA THR A 194 8.93 -13.67 7.03
C THR A 194 8.32 -12.69 6.03
N ARG A 195 8.53 -11.38 6.22
CA ARG A 195 8.14 -10.31 5.28
C ARG A 195 9.39 -9.56 4.84
N LEU A 196 9.53 -9.38 3.53
CA LEU A 196 10.55 -8.53 2.93
C LEU A 196 10.09 -7.07 3.03
N GLY A 197 10.94 -6.21 3.58
CA GLY A 197 10.64 -4.80 3.75
C GLY A 197 11.42 -4.18 4.91
N ALA A 198 11.57 -2.86 4.87
CA ALA A 198 12.14 -2.12 5.98
C ALA A 198 11.07 -1.96 7.08
N GLU A 199 11.44 -2.31 8.31
CA GLU A 199 10.63 -2.06 9.50
C GLU A 199 11.09 -0.73 10.10
N GLY A 200 10.14 0.12 10.47
CA GLY A 200 10.47 1.34 11.18
C GLY A 200 10.47 1.14 12.68
N ALA A 201 11.07 2.10 13.38
CA ALA A 201 11.15 2.12 14.83
C ALA A 201 9.74 2.07 15.45
N ILE A 202 9.62 1.26 16.48
CA ILE A 202 8.39 1.07 17.24
C ILE A 202 8.65 1.62 18.64
N TYR A 203 7.75 2.46 19.13
CA TYR A 203 7.84 3.04 20.44
C TYR A 203 6.63 2.68 21.28
N ASP A 204 6.88 2.23 22.50
CA ASP A 204 5.85 2.14 23.52
C ASP A 204 5.57 3.55 24.08
N LEU A 205 4.29 3.86 24.25
CA LEU A 205 3.82 5.15 24.76
C LEU A 205 3.37 5.01 26.22
N PRO A 206 3.38 6.11 26.99
CA PRO A 206 2.86 6.10 28.36
C PRO A 206 1.42 5.54 28.43
N PRO A 207 1.05 4.75 29.45
CA PRO A 207 -0.25 4.06 29.52
C PRO A 207 -1.49 4.97 29.45
N GLU A 208 -1.36 6.24 29.83
CA GLU A 208 -2.46 7.22 29.81
C GLU A 208 -2.59 7.98 28.47
N THR A 209 -1.80 7.60 27.47
CA THR A 209 -1.83 8.24 26.15
C THR A 209 -3.13 7.92 25.43
N THR A 210 -3.88 8.97 25.10
CA THR A 210 -5.13 8.87 24.35
C THR A 210 -4.93 9.45 22.95
N GLY A 211 -5.32 8.69 21.94
CA GLY A 211 -5.24 9.13 20.55
C GLY A 211 -6.42 10.03 20.12
N PRO A 212 -6.38 10.56 18.89
CA PRO A 212 -7.37 11.49 18.33
C PRO A 212 -8.80 10.95 18.21
N PHE A 213 -8.98 9.65 18.43
CA PHE A 213 -10.28 8.98 18.36
C PHE A 213 -10.81 8.60 19.75
N GLY A 214 -10.21 9.13 20.83
CA GLY A 214 -10.58 8.81 22.20
C GLY A 214 -10.22 7.38 22.64
N LEU A 215 -9.36 6.70 21.87
CA LEU A 215 -8.88 5.35 22.17
C LEU A 215 -7.48 5.41 22.77
N ALA A 216 -7.20 4.55 23.75
CA ALA A 216 -5.87 4.41 24.31
C ALA A 216 -4.87 3.96 23.23
N VAL A 217 -3.71 4.60 23.18
CA VAL A 217 -2.62 4.26 22.26
C VAL A 217 -1.40 3.89 23.09
N THR A 218 -1.07 2.60 23.12
CA THR A 218 0.06 2.10 23.92
C THR A 218 1.34 1.99 23.11
N ARG A 219 1.26 2.05 21.79
CA ARG A 219 2.39 1.86 20.89
C ARG A 219 2.17 2.58 19.58
N ILE A 220 3.24 3.10 19.02
CA ILE A 220 3.24 3.66 17.67
C ILE A 220 4.41 3.10 16.85
N SER A 221 4.13 2.81 15.58
CA SER A 221 5.15 2.42 14.60
C SER A 221 5.39 3.58 13.65
N LEU A 222 6.64 4.01 13.55
CA LEU A 222 7.04 4.99 12.57
C LEU A 222 7.28 4.29 11.22
N PRO A 223 6.95 4.90 10.07
CA PRO A 223 7.38 4.40 8.78
C PRO A 223 8.91 4.29 8.69
N ALA A 224 9.42 3.22 8.08
CA ALA A 224 10.87 2.96 8.02
C ALA A 224 11.72 4.11 7.45
N HIS A 225 11.17 4.87 6.48
CA HIS A 225 11.84 6.04 5.90
C HIS A 225 11.93 7.24 6.88
N TRP A 226 11.13 7.25 7.95
CA TRP A 226 11.23 8.20 9.06
C TRP A 226 12.12 7.69 10.20
N SER A 227 12.38 6.38 10.23
CA SER A 227 13.13 5.71 11.29
C SER A 227 14.63 5.60 11.05
N LYS A 228 15.17 6.21 10.00
CA LYS A 228 16.60 6.14 9.70
C LYS A 228 17.42 6.67 10.88
N GLY A 229 18.29 5.84 11.45
CA GLY A 229 19.11 6.19 12.61
C GLY A 229 18.38 6.18 13.95
N LEU A 230 17.13 5.70 13.99
CA LEU A 230 16.40 5.42 15.23
C LEU A 230 16.49 3.92 15.56
N THR A 231 16.65 3.58 16.84
CA THR A 231 16.73 2.18 17.31
C THR A 231 15.40 1.66 17.83
N GLY A 232 14.51 2.54 18.30
CA GLY A 232 13.29 2.16 19.03
C GLY A 232 13.46 2.19 20.55
N ASP A 233 14.69 2.35 21.04
CA ASP A 233 15.00 2.42 22.48
C ASP A 233 15.03 3.86 23.00
N GLU A 234 14.90 4.85 22.12
CA GLU A 234 14.89 6.25 22.50
C GLU A 234 13.69 6.59 23.39
N GLU A 235 13.92 7.47 24.35
CA GLU A 235 12.84 8.02 25.16
C GLU A 235 11.90 8.87 24.30
N VAL A 236 10.60 8.59 24.40
CA VAL A 236 9.56 9.33 23.68
C VAL A 236 8.87 10.30 24.62
N GLN A 237 8.97 11.57 24.30
CA GLN A 237 8.17 12.60 24.95
C GLN A 237 6.82 12.69 24.26
N VAL A 238 5.76 12.66 25.07
CA VAL A 238 4.38 12.67 24.59
C VAL A 238 3.65 13.87 25.17
N ASP A 239 3.03 14.65 24.30
CA ASP A 239 2.13 15.74 24.68
C ASP A 239 0.76 15.51 24.02
N CYS A 240 -0.31 15.74 24.78
CA CYS A 240 -1.69 15.51 24.33
C CYS A 240 -2.48 16.80 24.56
N ALA A 241 -2.87 17.47 23.47
CA ALA A 241 -3.68 18.68 23.51
C ALA A 241 -4.71 18.65 22.39
N ASP A 242 -5.97 18.98 22.70
CA ASP A 242 -7.07 19.12 21.72
C ASP A 242 -7.20 17.93 20.74
N ASP A 243 -7.18 16.70 21.25
CA ASP A 243 -7.22 15.45 20.46
C ASP A 243 -6.02 15.28 19.49
N VAL A 244 -4.94 16.04 19.69
CA VAL A 244 -3.69 15.92 18.94
C VAL A 244 -2.61 15.34 19.84
N LEU A 245 -1.99 14.26 19.37
CA LEU A 245 -0.86 13.61 20.02
C LEU A 245 0.44 14.10 19.37
N THR A 246 1.27 14.82 20.12
CA THR A 246 2.61 15.22 19.68
C THR A 246 3.64 14.29 20.31
N LEU A 247 4.53 13.76 19.47
CA LEU A 247 5.58 12.82 19.85
C LEU A 247 6.93 13.43 19.53
N ARG A 248 7.85 13.43 20.50
CA ARG A 248 9.25 13.80 20.28
C ARG A 248 10.17 12.64 20.58
N VAL A 249 10.98 12.29 19.60
CA VAL A 249 11.99 11.24 19.67
C VAL A 249 13.33 11.85 19.26
N GLY A 250 14.19 12.12 20.26
CA GLY A 250 15.42 12.87 20.03
C GLY A 250 15.14 14.27 19.47
N ASP A 251 15.66 14.54 18.26
CA ASP A 251 15.48 15.81 17.52
C ASP A 251 14.26 15.83 16.58
N ARG A 252 13.48 14.75 16.53
CA ARG A 252 12.37 14.58 15.57
C ARG A 252 11.02 14.75 16.26
N GLY A 253 10.22 15.66 15.73
CA GLY A 253 8.82 15.83 16.09
C GLY A 253 7.87 15.09 15.14
N PHE A 254 6.83 14.49 15.69
CA PHE A 254 5.72 13.88 14.96
C PHE A 254 4.39 14.32 15.56
N ILE A 255 3.38 14.39 14.72
CA ILE A 255 2.02 14.76 15.09
C ILE A 255 1.08 13.64 14.64
N TYR A 256 0.24 13.15 15.54
CA TYR A 256 -0.83 12.21 15.25
C TYR A 256 -2.18 12.81 15.62
N ASP A 257 -3.00 13.02 14.60
CA ASP A 257 -4.38 13.49 14.74
C ASP A 257 -5.34 12.71 13.84
N THR A 258 -6.54 13.24 13.61
CA THR A 258 -7.56 12.63 12.73
C THR A 258 -7.10 12.47 11.27
N GLY A 259 -6.08 13.22 10.83
CA GLY A 259 -5.42 13.08 9.53
C GLY A 259 -4.33 12.00 9.49
N GLY A 260 -4.04 11.36 10.61
CA GLY A 260 -3.00 10.35 10.75
C GLY A 260 -1.67 10.91 11.24
N LEU A 261 -0.65 10.05 11.25
CA LEU A 261 0.69 10.38 11.72
C LEU A 261 1.46 11.14 10.64
N ARG A 262 2.05 12.29 10.99
CA ARG A 262 2.91 13.12 10.14
C ARG A 262 4.15 13.59 10.89
N LYS A 263 5.17 14.02 10.15
CA LYS A 263 6.31 14.75 10.72
C LYS A 263 5.89 16.17 11.09
N GLU A 264 6.41 16.68 12.21
CA GLU A 264 6.33 18.11 12.53
C GLU A 264 7.07 18.90 11.43
N PRO A 265 6.50 19.99 10.91
CA PRO A 265 7.21 20.85 9.96
C PRO A 265 8.51 21.36 10.59
N ALA A 266 9.60 21.35 9.81
CA ALA A 266 10.87 21.94 10.22
C ALA A 266 10.78 23.47 10.35
#